data_AF-A0A286CNH0-F1
#
_entry.id   AF-A0A286CNH0-F1
#
_cell.length_a   1.000
_cell.length_b   1.000
_cell.length_c   1.000
_cell.angle_alpha   90.00
_cell.angle_beta   90.00
_cell.angle_gamma   90.00
#
_symmetry.space_group_name_H-M   'P 1'
#
loop_
_entity.id
_entity.type
_entity.pdbx_description
1 polymer ?
#
loop_
_entity_poly.entity_id
_entity_poly.type
_entity_poly.pdbx_seq_one_letter_code
_entity_poly.pdbx_strand_id
1 'polypeptide(L)'
;MSRAVLSRLRPPASLIRLPWSAAPWLAVGYLASYPLVGGALFAVSTAAAVSGVVLSQFTVTLPLIIGSVWVVRSCAQVERGRATLVDRPIPYRYSEVTEAGLPAHLVTRCTDPAFARDCAYLILLFPPLLILDLFALLVWLVSLGCVTLPLWYWAVEVSGGPMGPDGALGRLHTLPGAVVLAVVALALLPFAARLLLATARLHLTVAQAVLRPPRDPLAQAKGVLGGPGPLSTLPGARRAGALTEPTENGESHEPNTGRVI
;
A
#
# COMPACT_ATOMS: atom_id res chain seq x y z
N MET A 1 5.78 20.88 -1.41
CA MET A 1 5.57 19.47 -1.00
C MET A 1 5.08 19.46 0.45
N SER A 2 3.80 19.14 0.66
CA SER A 2 3.09 19.33 1.93
C SER A 2 3.42 18.23 2.95
N ARG A 3 3.98 18.63 4.11
CA ARG A 3 4.33 17.80 5.29
C ARG A 3 3.12 17.21 6.03
N ALA A 4 1.89 17.37 5.53
CA ALA A 4 0.68 17.21 6.33
C ALA A 4 0.26 15.75 6.62
N VAL A 5 0.82 14.73 5.96
CA VAL A 5 0.21 13.37 5.98
C VAL A 5 1.10 12.23 6.51
N LEU A 6 2.33 12.53 6.92
CA LEU A 6 3.06 11.69 7.88
C LEU A 6 2.41 11.69 9.29
N SER A 7 1.21 12.28 9.44
CA SER A 7 0.53 12.51 10.71
C SER A 7 -0.05 11.24 11.33
N ARG A 8 -0.61 10.30 10.54
CA ARG A 8 -1.31 9.13 11.10
C ARG A 8 -0.39 8.10 11.75
N LEU A 9 0.81 7.91 11.20
CA LEU A 9 1.83 7.05 11.79
C LEU A 9 2.87 7.81 12.61
N ARG A 10 2.69 9.12 12.87
CA ARG A 10 3.71 9.88 13.62
C ARG A 10 3.75 9.35 15.06
N PRO A 11 4.91 8.92 15.58
CA PRO A 11 4.98 8.48 16.96
C PRO A 11 4.71 9.71 17.84
N PRO A 12 3.85 9.62 18.87
CA PRO A 12 3.82 10.64 19.91
C PRO A 12 5.22 10.87 20.48
N ALA A 13 5.53 12.11 20.88
CA ALA A 13 6.83 12.48 21.44
C ALA A 13 7.15 11.70 22.74
N SER A 14 6.11 11.27 23.47
CA SER A 14 6.25 10.49 24.70
C SER A 14 6.23 8.98 24.42
N LEU A 15 7.31 8.30 24.79
CA LEU A 15 7.48 6.85 24.66
C LEU A 15 6.43 6.02 25.42
N ILE A 16 6.06 6.49 26.61
CA ILE A 16 5.19 5.75 27.53
C ILE A 16 3.75 5.68 26.99
N ARG A 17 3.31 6.66 26.20
CA ARG A 17 1.96 6.66 25.60
C ARG A 17 1.86 5.92 24.27
N LEU A 18 2.98 5.46 23.72
CA LEU A 18 3.04 4.82 22.41
C LEU A 18 2.14 3.57 22.32
N PRO A 19 2.16 2.60 23.26
CA PRO A 19 1.36 1.38 23.13
C PRO A 19 -0.15 1.61 23.31
N TRP A 20 -0.55 2.69 23.97
CA TRP A 20 -1.97 3.08 24.13
C TRP A 20 -2.49 3.98 23.01
N SER A 21 -1.64 4.39 22.06
CA SER A 21 -2.07 5.19 20.92
C SER A 21 -2.73 4.31 19.84
N ALA A 22 -3.52 4.92 18.95
CA ALA A 22 -4.15 4.20 17.83
C ALA A 22 -3.13 3.70 16.78
N ALA A 23 -1.93 4.32 16.72
CA ALA A 23 -0.93 4.05 15.70
C ALA A 23 -0.44 2.58 15.64
N PRO A 24 -0.01 1.93 16.75
CA PRO A 24 0.38 0.52 16.72
C PRO A 24 -0.78 -0.40 16.33
N TRP A 25 -2.01 -0.11 16.74
CA TRP A 25 -3.18 -0.93 16.38
C TRP A 25 -3.51 -0.85 14.90
N LEU A 26 -3.41 0.34 14.30
CA LEU A 26 -3.51 0.49 12.84
C LEU A 26 -2.38 -0.23 12.11
N ALA A 27 -1.15 -0.16 12.64
CA ALA A 27 -0.01 -0.90 12.08
C ALA A 27 -0.21 -2.42 12.19
N VAL A 28 -0.72 -2.93 13.31
CA VAL A 28 -1.08 -4.34 13.47
C VAL A 28 -2.15 -4.73 12.46
N GLY A 29 -3.23 -3.94 12.31
CA GLY A 29 -4.27 -4.23 11.31
C GLY A 29 -3.71 -4.27 9.89
N TYR A 30 -2.83 -3.33 9.54
CA TYR A 30 -2.17 -3.30 8.23
C TYR A 30 -1.27 -4.51 8.01
N LEU A 31 -0.38 -4.82 8.95
CA LEU A 31 0.56 -5.95 8.86
C LEU A 31 -0.17 -7.30 8.91
N ALA A 32 -1.17 -7.45 9.78
CA ALA A 32 -1.96 -8.68 9.91
C ALA A 32 -2.84 -8.94 8.67
N SER A 33 -3.23 -7.89 7.94
CA SER A 33 -3.94 -8.06 6.66
C SER A 33 -3.03 -8.58 5.53
N TYR A 34 -1.71 -8.43 5.65
CA TYR A 34 -0.78 -8.78 4.58
C TYR A 34 -0.66 -10.29 4.30
N PRO A 35 -0.56 -11.19 5.31
CA PRO A 35 -0.57 -12.62 5.06
C PRO A 35 -1.78 -13.09 4.25
N LEU A 36 -2.96 -12.52 4.51
CA LEU A 36 -4.21 -12.88 3.83
C LEU A 36 -4.30 -12.25 2.44
N VAL A 37 -4.24 -10.92 2.38
CA VAL A 37 -4.40 -10.17 1.12
C VAL A 37 -3.18 -10.37 0.23
N GLY A 38 -1.98 -10.14 0.76
CA GLY A 38 -0.73 -10.37 0.04
C GLY A 38 -0.56 -11.81 -0.40
N GLY A 39 -0.93 -12.79 0.43
CA GLY A 39 -0.90 -14.21 0.07
C GLY A 39 -1.83 -14.54 -1.11
N ALA A 40 -3.06 -14.03 -1.09
CA ALA A 40 -4.00 -14.18 -2.20
C ALA A 40 -3.48 -13.50 -3.49
N LEU A 41 -2.97 -12.25 -3.38
CA LEU A 41 -2.42 -11.52 -4.52
C LEU A 41 -1.17 -12.20 -5.10
N PHE A 42 -0.29 -12.74 -4.24
CA PHE A 42 0.88 -13.53 -4.63
C PHE A 42 0.47 -14.78 -5.40
N ALA A 43 -0.47 -15.56 -4.87
CA ALA A 43 -0.95 -16.78 -5.49
C ALA A 43 -1.56 -16.50 -6.87
N VAL A 44 -2.47 -15.51 -6.96
CA VAL A 44 -3.13 -15.12 -8.21
C VAL A 44 -2.13 -14.59 -9.24
N SER A 45 -1.21 -13.71 -8.82
CA SER A 45 -0.21 -13.12 -9.73
C SER A 45 0.80 -14.14 -10.22
N THR A 46 1.24 -15.04 -9.33
CA THR A 46 2.15 -16.15 -9.69
C THR A 46 1.45 -17.12 -10.65
N ALA A 47 0.20 -17.50 -10.37
CA ALA A 47 -0.57 -18.36 -11.26
C ALA A 47 -0.78 -17.71 -12.63
N ALA A 48 -1.10 -16.42 -12.68
CA ALA A 48 -1.26 -15.67 -13.93
C ALA A 48 0.06 -15.58 -14.71
N ALA A 49 1.17 -15.30 -14.03
CA ALA A 49 2.49 -15.21 -14.65
C ALA A 49 2.96 -16.57 -15.21
N VAL A 50 2.87 -17.64 -14.41
CA VAL A 50 3.23 -19.00 -14.83
C VAL A 50 2.34 -19.47 -15.97
N SER A 51 1.01 -19.28 -15.86
CA SER A 51 0.07 -19.65 -16.92
C SER A 51 0.38 -18.89 -18.21
N GLY A 52 0.66 -17.59 -18.13
CA GLY A 52 1.06 -16.79 -19.28
C GLY A 52 2.33 -17.30 -19.95
N VAL A 53 3.36 -17.64 -19.17
CA VAL A 53 4.64 -18.19 -19.70
C VAL A 53 4.43 -19.56 -20.33
N VAL A 54 3.76 -20.48 -19.65
CA VAL A 54 3.55 -21.85 -20.14
C VAL A 54 2.67 -21.85 -21.39
N LEU A 55 1.54 -21.14 -21.34
CA LEU A 55 0.59 -21.14 -22.45
C LEU A 55 1.06 -20.26 -23.61
N SER A 56 2.06 -19.39 -23.42
CA SER A 56 2.69 -18.68 -24.54
C SER A 56 3.38 -19.59 -25.55
N GLN A 57 3.69 -20.83 -25.16
CA GLN A 57 4.23 -21.84 -26.07
C GLN A 57 3.18 -22.42 -27.04
N PHE A 58 1.88 -22.13 -26.79
CA PHE A 58 0.77 -22.60 -27.61
C PHE A 58 0.19 -21.45 -28.44
N THR A 59 -0.41 -21.76 -29.60
CA THR A 59 -0.95 -20.78 -30.56
C THR A 59 -2.04 -19.86 -30.00
N VAL A 60 -2.62 -20.18 -28.82
CA VAL A 60 -3.61 -19.35 -28.10
C VAL A 60 -2.90 -18.34 -27.16
N THR A 61 -1.86 -17.68 -27.68
CA THR A 61 -0.91 -16.91 -26.87
C THR A 61 -1.46 -15.55 -26.45
N LEU A 62 -2.10 -14.85 -27.39
CA LEU A 62 -2.38 -13.42 -27.27
C LEU A 62 -3.46 -13.07 -26.24
N PRO A 63 -4.68 -13.64 -26.28
CA PRO A 63 -5.74 -13.26 -25.35
C PRO A 63 -5.37 -13.61 -23.91
N LEU A 64 -4.61 -14.68 -23.72
CA LEU A 64 -4.20 -15.13 -22.40
C LEU A 64 -3.12 -14.22 -21.79
N ILE A 65 -2.12 -13.80 -22.57
CA ILE A 65 -1.13 -12.82 -22.10
C ILE A 65 -1.83 -11.51 -21.70
N ILE A 66 -2.81 -11.06 -22.49
CA ILE A 66 -3.62 -9.88 -22.14
C ILE A 66 -4.32 -10.08 -20.80
N GLY A 67 -4.96 -11.24 -20.62
CA GLY A 67 -5.65 -11.61 -19.38
C GLY A 67 -4.71 -11.64 -18.18
N SER A 68 -3.54 -12.29 -18.30
CA SER A 68 -2.58 -12.39 -17.19
C SER A 68 -2.02 -11.03 -16.79
N VAL A 69 -1.66 -10.19 -17.77
CA VAL A 69 -1.22 -8.81 -17.52
C VAL A 69 -2.31 -8.01 -16.82
N TRP A 70 -3.58 -8.15 -17.24
CA TRP A 70 -4.70 -7.44 -16.62
C TRP A 70 -4.95 -7.89 -15.17
N VAL A 71 -4.83 -9.20 -14.89
CA VAL A 71 -4.93 -9.75 -13.53
C VAL A 71 -3.83 -9.22 -12.62
N VAL A 72 -2.57 -9.25 -13.06
CA VAL A 72 -1.43 -8.74 -12.27
C VAL A 72 -1.59 -7.24 -11.99
N ARG A 73 -2.00 -6.47 -13.00
CA ARG A 73 -2.28 -5.04 -12.84
C ARG A 73 -3.40 -4.77 -11.84
N SER A 74 -4.46 -5.58 -11.87
CA SER A 74 -5.57 -5.48 -10.91
C SER A 74 -5.10 -5.80 -9.50
N CYS A 75 -4.27 -6.84 -9.33
CA CYS A 75 -3.66 -7.17 -8.04
C CYS A 75 -2.81 -6.01 -7.50
N ALA A 76 -2.00 -5.39 -8.37
CA ALA A 76 -1.22 -4.22 -8.01
C ALA A 76 -2.10 -3.00 -7.66
N GLN A 77 -3.30 -2.86 -8.23
CA GLN A 77 -4.27 -1.84 -7.79
C GLN A 77 -4.82 -2.12 -6.40
N VAL A 78 -5.17 -3.37 -6.09
CA VAL A 78 -5.62 -3.75 -4.74
C VAL A 78 -4.54 -3.41 -3.71
N GLU A 79 -3.28 -3.69 -4.02
CA GLU A 79 -2.14 -3.35 -3.18
C GLU A 79 -2.00 -1.83 -2.95
N ARG A 80 -2.08 -1.03 -4.02
CA ARG A 80 -2.09 0.44 -3.94
C ARG A 80 -3.27 0.95 -3.11
N GLY A 81 -4.42 0.29 -3.21
CA GLY A 81 -5.60 0.54 -2.38
C GLY A 81 -5.34 0.24 -0.91
N ARG A 82 -4.66 -0.87 -0.58
CA ARG A 82 -4.33 -1.21 0.82
C ARG A 82 -3.41 -0.18 1.46
N ALA A 83 -2.50 0.42 0.71
CA ALA A 83 -1.65 1.51 1.21
C ALA A 83 -2.48 2.72 1.73
N THR A 84 -3.72 2.90 1.25
CA THR A 84 -4.63 3.97 1.73
C THR A 84 -5.10 3.80 3.17
N LEU A 85 -5.02 2.59 3.72
CA LEU A 85 -5.38 2.32 5.12
C LEU A 85 -4.45 3.09 6.09
N VAL A 86 -3.23 3.37 5.65
CA VAL A 86 -2.16 3.89 6.52
C VAL A 86 -1.55 5.20 5.99
N ASP A 87 -1.49 5.40 4.67
CA ASP A 87 -0.95 6.60 4.03
C ASP A 87 -1.83 7.05 2.84
N ARG A 88 -1.33 7.97 2.01
CA ARG A 88 -2.01 8.46 0.81
C ARG A 88 -2.10 7.41 -0.29
N PRO A 89 -3.12 7.50 -1.18
CA PRO A 89 -3.16 6.69 -2.38
C PRO A 89 -1.89 6.88 -3.21
N ILE A 90 -1.27 5.78 -3.58
CA ILE A 90 -0.09 5.77 -4.45
C ILE A 90 -0.56 6.16 -5.86
N PRO A 91 -0.05 7.27 -6.43
CA PRO A 91 -0.52 7.74 -7.72
C PRO A 91 -0.20 6.71 -8.81
N TYR A 92 -1.15 6.53 -9.71
CA TYR A 92 -1.04 5.59 -10.81
C TYR A 92 -1.04 6.34 -12.14
N ARG A 93 0.00 6.10 -12.96
CA ARG A 93 0.07 6.56 -14.35
C ARG A 93 0.73 5.46 -15.17
N TYR A 94 0.00 4.97 -16.16
CA TYR A 94 0.62 4.23 -17.25
C TYR A 94 1.06 5.18 -18.34
N SER A 95 2.08 4.77 -19.09
CA SER A 95 2.41 5.41 -20.36
C SER A 95 1.21 5.31 -21.30
N GLU A 96 0.86 6.45 -21.88
CA GLU A 96 -0.08 6.51 -23.00
C GLU A 96 0.61 5.89 -24.22
N VAL A 97 -0.12 5.07 -24.98
CA VAL A 97 0.47 4.37 -26.12
C VAL A 97 0.43 5.32 -27.33
N THR A 98 1.60 5.58 -27.91
CA THR A 98 1.78 6.58 -28.97
C THR A 98 1.69 5.99 -30.38
N GLU A 99 1.81 4.65 -30.52
CA GLU A 99 1.86 3.97 -31.83
C GLU A 99 0.51 3.33 -32.20
N ALA A 100 0.09 3.51 -33.46
CA ALA A 100 -1.12 2.92 -33.99
C ALA A 100 -0.90 1.44 -34.39
N GLY A 101 -1.63 0.53 -33.75
CA GLY A 101 -1.68 -0.90 -34.13
C GLY A 101 -1.78 -1.84 -32.94
N LEU A 102 -2.67 -2.86 -33.03
CA LEU A 102 -2.85 -3.88 -31.99
C LEU A 102 -1.56 -4.63 -31.59
N PRO A 103 -0.71 -5.11 -32.53
CA PRO A 103 0.51 -5.85 -32.15
C PRO A 103 1.56 -4.92 -31.52
N ALA A 104 1.72 -3.69 -32.01
CA ALA A 104 2.62 -2.70 -31.43
C ALA A 104 2.17 -2.31 -30.01
N HIS A 105 0.86 -2.15 -29.79
CA HIS A 105 0.28 -1.95 -28.46
C HIS A 105 0.64 -3.08 -27.49
N LEU A 106 0.59 -4.33 -27.94
CA LEU A 106 0.84 -5.50 -27.09
C LEU A 106 2.30 -5.64 -26.70
N VAL A 107 3.20 -5.51 -27.67
CA VAL A 107 4.65 -5.57 -27.41
C VAL A 107 5.07 -4.43 -26.48
N THR A 108 4.56 -3.21 -26.72
CA THR A 108 4.84 -2.06 -25.86
C THR A 108 4.32 -2.27 -24.44
N ARG A 109 3.13 -2.87 -24.28
CA ARG A 109 2.53 -3.14 -22.96
C ARG A 109 3.20 -4.28 -22.19
N CYS A 110 3.74 -5.29 -22.88
CA CYS A 110 4.45 -6.41 -22.25
C CYS A 110 5.89 -6.03 -21.88
N THR A 111 6.51 -5.13 -22.65
CA THR A 111 7.87 -4.63 -22.40
C THR A 111 7.88 -3.42 -21.46
N ASP A 112 6.70 -2.98 -21.00
CA ASP A 112 6.57 -1.86 -20.09
C ASP A 112 7.28 -2.17 -18.76
N PRO A 113 8.28 -1.37 -18.34
CA PRO A 113 8.97 -1.56 -17.06
C PRO A 113 8.01 -1.50 -15.86
N ALA A 114 6.82 -0.90 -16.00
CA ALA A 114 5.79 -0.93 -14.96
C ALA A 114 5.30 -2.36 -14.66
N PHE A 115 5.14 -3.21 -15.68
CA PHE A 115 4.71 -4.59 -15.50
C PHE A 115 5.75 -5.42 -14.75
N ALA A 116 7.03 -5.26 -15.10
CA ALA A 116 8.13 -5.93 -14.41
C ALA A 116 8.20 -5.53 -12.92
N ARG A 117 7.91 -4.26 -12.60
CA ARG A 117 7.84 -3.77 -11.21
C ARG A 117 6.65 -4.33 -10.44
N ASP A 118 5.47 -4.41 -11.07
CA ASP A 118 4.29 -5.01 -10.45
C ASP A 118 4.54 -6.50 -10.13
N CYS A 119 5.12 -7.26 -11.07
CA CYS A 119 5.53 -8.66 -10.85
C CYS A 119 6.62 -8.79 -9.78
N ALA A 120 7.66 -7.96 -9.82
CA ALA A 120 8.72 -7.98 -8.82
C ALA A 120 8.14 -7.71 -7.42
N TYR A 121 7.25 -6.74 -7.28
CA TYR A 121 6.60 -6.46 -6.01
C TYR A 121 5.73 -7.64 -5.52
N LEU A 122 4.81 -8.11 -6.36
CA LEU A 122 3.80 -9.10 -5.98
C LEU A 122 4.37 -10.51 -5.79
N ILE A 123 5.43 -10.87 -6.54
CA ILE A 123 5.99 -12.22 -6.54
C ILE A 123 7.31 -12.26 -5.75
N LEU A 124 8.28 -11.42 -6.11
CA LEU A 124 9.64 -11.50 -5.55
C LEU A 124 9.74 -10.87 -4.15
N LEU A 125 9.05 -9.75 -3.93
CA LEU A 125 9.08 -9.06 -2.64
C LEU A 125 8.07 -9.63 -1.63
N PHE A 126 7.09 -10.43 -2.05
CA PHE A 126 6.12 -11.00 -1.11
C PHE A 126 6.76 -11.82 0.03
N PRO A 127 7.65 -12.81 -0.23
CA PRO A 127 8.25 -13.61 0.84
C PRO A 127 9.05 -12.79 1.88
N PRO A 128 9.98 -11.89 1.50
CA PRO A 128 10.73 -11.12 2.49
C PRO A 128 9.85 -10.15 3.30
N LEU A 129 8.86 -9.49 2.67
CA LEU A 129 7.93 -8.65 3.42
C LEU A 129 7.05 -9.48 4.37
N LEU A 130 6.61 -10.66 3.95
CA LEU A 130 5.82 -11.56 4.80
C LEU A 130 6.60 -11.97 6.04
N ILE A 131 7.86 -12.39 5.88
CA ILE A 131 8.73 -12.79 6.99
C ILE A 131 8.90 -11.62 7.97
N LEU A 132 9.16 -10.42 7.46
CA LEU A 132 9.34 -9.24 8.29
C LEU A 132 8.06 -8.87 9.05
N ASP A 133 6.90 -8.93 8.40
CA ASP A 133 5.60 -8.62 9.00
C ASP A 133 5.25 -9.64 10.10
N LEU A 134 5.43 -10.93 9.82
CA LEU A 134 5.23 -12.01 10.79
C LEU A 134 6.17 -11.87 12.00
N PHE A 135 7.43 -11.53 11.77
CA PHE A 135 8.39 -11.29 12.84
C PHE A 135 7.95 -10.13 13.74
N ALA A 136 7.57 -8.99 13.15
CA ALA A 136 7.12 -7.82 13.91
C ALA A 136 5.83 -8.11 14.71
N LEU A 137 4.88 -8.82 14.09
CA LEU A 137 3.64 -9.26 14.76
C LEU A 137 3.94 -10.25 15.90
N LEU A 138 4.84 -11.21 15.68
CA LEU A 138 5.23 -12.18 16.71
C LEU A 138 5.83 -11.47 17.92
N VAL A 139 6.81 -10.57 17.71
CA VAL A 139 7.44 -9.80 18.80
C VAL A 139 6.39 -8.99 19.58
N TRP A 140 5.44 -8.37 18.88
CA TRP A 140 4.35 -7.62 19.51
C TRP A 140 3.41 -8.52 20.33
N LEU A 141 2.92 -9.61 19.74
CA LEU A 141 1.98 -10.53 20.39
C LEU A 141 2.62 -11.26 21.58
N VAL A 142 3.88 -11.67 21.47
CA VAL A 142 4.63 -12.26 22.59
C VAL A 142 4.78 -11.24 23.72
N SER A 143 5.11 -9.98 23.41
CA SER A 143 5.20 -8.93 24.42
C SER A 143 3.87 -8.71 25.15
N LEU A 144 2.75 -8.64 24.41
CA LEU A 144 1.41 -8.54 24.99
C LEU A 144 1.03 -9.78 25.82
N GLY A 145 1.38 -10.98 25.34
CA GLY A 145 1.19 -12.23 26.07
C GLY A 145 1.94 -12.21 27.40
N CYS A 146 3.21 -11.80 27.41
CA CYS A 146 4.01 -11.68 28.63
C CYS A 146 3.48 -10.60 29.59
N VAL A 147 3.01 -9.46 29.09
CA VAL A 147 2.41 -8.41 29.93
C VAL A 147 1.11 -8.88 30.58
N THR A 148 0.30 -9.66 29.86
CA THR A 148 -0.97 -10.19 30.38
C THR A 148 -0.81 -11.47 31.19
N LEU A 149 0.37 -12.09 31.17
CA LEU A 149 0.68 -13.36 31.84
C LEU A 149 0.17 -13.44 33.29
N PRO A 150 0.34 -12.42 34.17
CA PRO A 150 -0.12 -12.50 35.56
C PRO A 150 -1.63 -12.70 35.72
N LEU A 151 -2.44 -12.41 34.69
CA LEU A 151 -3.89 -12.59 34.73
C LEU A 151 -4.29 -14.05 34.45
N TRP A 152 -3.47 -14.81 33.72
CA TRP A 152 -3.77 -16.15 33.25
C TRP A 152 -2.68 -17.18 33.54
N TYR A 153 -1.72 -16.86 34.42
CA TYR A 153 -0.60 -17.75 34.77
C TYR A 153 -1.08 -19.12 35.30
N TRP A 154 -2.19 -19.14 36.03
CA TRP A 154 -2.82 -20.36 36.56
C TRP A 154 -3.29 -21.32 35.45
N ALA A 155 -3.60 -20.82 34.25
CA ALA A 155 -3.99 -21.65 33.11
C ALA A 155 -2.78 -22.33 32.44
N VAL A 156 -1.57 -21.79 32.63
CA VAL A 156 -0.33 -22.35 32.05
C VAL A 156 0.09 -23.64 32.74
N GLU A 157 -0.13 -23.73 34.06
CA GLU A 157 0.24 -24.88 34.90
C GLU A 157 -0.37 -26.20 34.43
N VAL A 158 -1.54 -26.15 33.78
CA VAL A 158 -2.29 -27.33 33.33
C VAL A 158 -1.69 -27.95 32.05
N SER A 159 -0.87 -27.21 31.30
CA SER A 159 -0.50 -27.58 29.92
C SER A 159 0.73 -28.48 29.77
N GLY A 160 1.50 -28.75 30.84
CA GLY A 160 2.65 -29.67 30.81
C GLY A 160 3.76 -29.34 29.79
N GLY A 161 3.80 -28.11 29.27
CA GLY A 161 4.73 -27.68 28.23
C GLY A 161 6.13 -27.32 28.76
N PRO A 162 6.99 -26.66 27.94
CA PRO A 162 8.31 -26.15 28.37
C PRO A 162 8.22 -25.14 29.54
N MET A 163 7.03 -24.57 29.72
CA MET A 163 6.57 -23.77 30.85
C MET A 163 5.75 -24.63 31.84
N GLY A 164 6.13 -25.88 32.06
CA GLY A 164 5.59 -26.73 33.12
C GLY A 164 6.48 -26.70 34.37
N PRO A 165 5.99 -27.17 35.52
CA PRO A 165 6.76 -27.24 36.77
C PRO A 165 8.12 -27.92 36.62
N ASP A 166 8.19 -28.94 35.76
CA ASP A 166 9.40 -29.73 35.49
C ASP A 166 10.21 -29.23 34.27
N GLY A 167 9.77 -28.14 33.63
CA GLY A 167 10.42 -27.56 32.46
C GLY A 167 11.65 -26.71 32.83
N ALA A 168 12.51 -26.43 31.85
CA ALA A 168 13.70 -25.57 32.01
C ALA A 168 13.37 -24.14 32.52
N LEU A 169 12.10 -23.75 32.43
CA LEU A 169 11.57 -22.45 32.87
C LEU A 169 10.72 -22.55 34.14
N GLY A 170 10.87 -23.64 34.92
CA GLY A 170 10.10 -23.96 36.12
C GLY A 170 9.95 -22.81 37.14
N ARG A 171 10.98 -21.96 37.27
CA ARG A 171 10.97 -20.79 38.18
C ARG A 171 10.00 -19.68 37.76
N LEU A 172 9.59 -19.63 36.49
CA LEU A 172 8.62 -18.67 35.98
C LEU A 172 7.16 -19.04 36.30
N HIS A 173 6.89 -20.22 36.87
CA HIS A 173 5.52 -20.62 37.29
C HIS A 173 5.07 -19.99 38.59
N THR A 174 5.99 -19.42 39.35
CA THR A 174 5.59 -18.69 40.56
C THR A 174 4.99 -17.34 40.16
N LEU A 175 3.94 -16.90 40.87
CA LEU A 175 3.34 -15.57 40.68
C LEU A 175 4.40 -14.45 40.67
N PRO A 176 5.40 -14.43 41.57
CA PRO A 176 6.50 -13.45 41.50
C PRO A 176 7.29 -13.52 40.18
N GLY A 177 7.58 -14.72 39.67
CA GLY A 177 8.25 -14.91 38.37
C GLY A 177 7.44 -14.35 37.21
N ALA A 178 6.12 -14.61 37.18
CA ALA A 178 5.21 -14.06 36.19
C ALA A 178 5.14 -12.53 36.24
N VAL A 179 5.13 -11.94 37.45
CA VAL A 179 5.15 -10.49 37.65
C VAL A 179 6.46 -9.88 37.15
N VAL A 180 7.62 -10.48 37.45
CA VAL A 180 8.92 -10.00 36.95
C VAL A 180 8.96 -10.03 35.43
N LEU A 181 8.51 -11.13 34.81
CA LEU A 181 8.46 -11.24 33.36
C LEU A 181 7.51 -10.21 32.73
N ALA A 182 6.35 -9.96 33.35
CA ALA A 182 5.41 -8.93 32.91
C ALA A 182 6.02 -7.53 32.99
N VAL A 183 6.79 -7.21 34.05
CA VAL A 183 7.49 -5.92 34.18
C VAL A 183 8.55 -5.75 33.09
N VAL A 184 9.35 -6.79 32.83
CA VAL A 184 10.34 -6.77 31.75
C VAL A 184 9.66 -6.60 30.38
N ALA A 185 8.59 -7.35 30.12
CA ALA A 185 7.82 -7.24 28.88
C ALA A 185 7.17 -5.87 28.73
N LEU A 186 6.67 -5.28 29.81
CA LEU A 186 6.11 -3.92 29.83
C LEU A 186 7.17 -2.88 29.47
N ALA A 187 8.41 -3.05 29.96
CA ALA A 187 9.54 -2.20 29.59
C ALA A 187 9.96 -2.37 28.11
N LEU A 188 9.79 -3.57 27.53
CA LEU A 188 10.08 -3.88 26.12
C LEU A 188 8.96 -3.48 25.15
N LEU A 189 7.72 -3.38 25.63
CA LEU A 189 6.54 -3.05 24.84
C LEU A 189 6.67 -1.80 23.93
N PRO A 190 7.24 -0.65 24.38
CA PRO A 190 7.46 0.50 23.50
C PRO A 190 8.43 0.21 22.35
N PHE A 191 9.41 -0.70 22.55
CA PHE A 191 10.32 -1.13 21.48
C PHE A 191 9.59 -2.02 20.46
N ALA A 192 8.75 -2.94 20.92
CA ALA A 192 7.90 -3.76 20.04
C ALA A 192 6.94 -2.89 19.21
N ALA A 193 6.30 -1.90 19.82
CA ALA A 193 5.46 -0.94 19.09
C ALA A 193 6.24 -0.12 18.05
N ARG A 194 7.49 0.29 18.36
CA ARG A 194 8.36 0.94 17.37
C ARG A 194 8.74 0.03 16.23
N LEU A 195 9.02 -1.24 16.50
CA LEU A 195 9.32 -2.24 15.48
C LEU A 195 8.14 -2.38 14.52
N LEU A 196 6.91 -2.54 15.03
CA LEU A 196 5.69 -2.57 14.20
C LEU A 196 5.55 -1.33 13.31
N LEU A 197 5.72 -0.14 13.89
CA LEU A 197 5.62 1.12 13.14
C LEU A 197 6.73 1.24 12.09
N ALA A 198 7.95 0.81 12.41
CA ALA A 198 9.07 0.80 11.49
C ALA A 198 8.84 -0.17 10.33
N THR A 199 8.35 -1.37 10.61
CA THR A 199 7.99 -2.38 9.61
C THR A 199 6.86 -1.90 8.70
N ALA A 200 5.77 -1.38 9.26
CA ALA A 200 4.67 -0.82 8.47
C ALA A 200 5.13 0.32 7.55
N ARG A 201 6.02 1.20 8.04
CA ARG A 201 6.62 2.25 7.22
C ARG A 201 7.53 1.68 6.14
N LEU A 202 8.37 0.71 6.48
CA LEU A 202 9.26 0.07 5.51
C LEU A 202 8.44 -0.54 4.38
N HIS A 203 7.38 -1.28 4.71
CA HIS A 203 6.44 -1.86 3.75
C HIS A 203 5.87 -0.77 2.82
N LEU A 204 5.38 0.34 3.38
CA LEU A 204 4.89 1.48 2.59
C LEU A 204 5.97 2.11 1.72
N THR A 205 7.19 2.30 2.24
CA THR A 205 8.29 2.87 1.46
C THR A 205 8.69 1.96 0.30
N VAL A 206 8.68 0.65 0.50
CA VAL A 206 8.97 -0.34 -0.54
C VAL A 206 7.85 -0.33 -1.60
N ALA A 207 6.58 -0.34 -1.18
CA ALA A 207 5.45 -0.20 -2.09
C ALA A 207 5.53 1.10 -2.90
N GLN A 208 5.86 2.22 -2.25
CA GLN A 208 6.04 3.52 -2.92
C GLN A 208 7.29 3.56 -3.82
N ALA A 209 8.37 2.87 -3.48
CA ALA A 209 9.57 2.85 -4.30
C ALA A 209 9.37 2.04 -5.57
N VAL A 210 8.69 0.89 -5.46
CA VAL A 210 8.52 -0.06 -6.58
C VAL A 210 7.30 0.29 -7.43
N LEU A 211 6.15 0.59 -6.81
CA LEU A 211 4.88 0.76 -7.53
C LEU A 211 4.63 2.18 -8.04
N ARG A 212 5.46 3.16 -7.63
CA ARG A 212 5.31 4.55 -8.09
C ARG A 212 5.81 4.68 -9.52
N PRO A 213 5.08 5.43 -10.37
CA PRO A 213 5.53 5.74 -11.72
C PRO A 213 6.94 6.37 -11.69
N PRO A 214 7.82 6.03 -12.67
CA PRO A 214 9.06 6.77 -12.88
C PRO A 214 8.79 8.27 -12.91
N ARG A 215 9.69 9.08 -12.34
CA ARG A 215 9.56 10.54 -12.44
C ARG A 215 9.63 10.91 -13.91
N ASP A 216 8.55 11.47 -14.46
CA ASP A 216 8.55 12.04 -15.80
C ASP A 216 9.50 13.26 -15.79
N PRO A 217 10.68 13.19 -16.42
CA PRO A 217 11.63 14.30 -16.42
C PRO A 217 11.03 15.52 -17.14
N LEU A 218 10.07 15.30 -18.03
CA LEU A 218 9.35 16.34 -18.74
C LEU A 218 8.15 16.86 -17.96
N ALA A 219 7.81 16.33 -16.78
CA ALA A 219 6.71 16.85 -15.98
C ALA A 219 6.94 18.33 -15.60
N GLN A 220 8.19 18.71 -15.34
CA GLN A 220 8.55 20.10 -15.10
C GLN A 220 8.35 20.95 -16.36
N ALA A 221 8.82 20.48 -17.52
CA ALA A 221 8.65 21.18 -18.79
C ALA A 221 7.17 21.31 -19.20
N LYS A 222 6.38 20.22 -19.09
CA LYS A 222 4.94 20.21 -19.31
C LYS A 222 4.20 21.15 -18.34
N GLY A 223 4.67 21.25 -17.09
CA GLY A 223 4.15 22.20 -16.13
C GLY A 223 4.40 23.66 -16.53
N VAL A 224 5.59 23.95 -17.08
CA VAL A 224 5.93 25.29 -17.61
C VAL A 224 5.13 25.60 -18.88
N LEU A 225 4.97 24.62 -19.77
CA LEU A 225 4.22 24.77 -21.02
C LEU A 225 2.71 24.85 -20.82
N GLY A 226 2.17 24.16 -19.80
CA GLY A 226 0.75 24.17 -19.45
C GLY A 226 0.36 25.30 -18.48
N GLY A 227 1.33 25.96 -17.85
CA GLY A 227 1.10 27.20 -17.12
C GLY A 227 0.85 28.35 -18.10
N PRO A 228 0.20 29.46 -17.67
CA PRO A 228 0.10 30.67 -18.47
C PRO A 228 1.52 31.14 -18.80
N GLY A 229 1.97 30.83 -20.03
CA GLY A 229 3.32 31.13 -20.44
C GLY A 229 3.60 32.63 -20.37
N PRO A 230 4.86 33.06 -20.24
CA PRO A 230 5.22 34.49 -20.22
C PRO A 230 4.68 35.27 -21.43
N LEU A 231 4.36 34.61 -22.53
CA LEU A 231 3.72 35.18 -23.73
C LEU A 231 2.24 35.57 -23.54
N SER A 232 1.55 35.03 -22.54
CA SER A 232 0.16 35.41 -22.22
C SER A 232 0.04 36.81 -21.59
N THR A 233 1.16 37.43 -21.24
CA THR A 233 1.21 38.80 -20.70
C THR A 233 1.43 39.88 -21.74
N LEU A 234 1.45 39.56 -23.05
CA LEU A 234 1.50 40.59 -24.09
C LEU A 234 0.27 41.50 -23.98
N PRO A 235 0.43 42.75 -23.49
CA PRO A 235 -0.68 43.69 -23.33
C PRO A 235 -1.21 44.02 -24.72
N GLY A 236 -2.53 44.07 -24.82
CA GLY A 236 -3.27 44.10 -26.07
C GLY A 236 -2.64 44.93 -27.18
N ALA A 237 -2.37 44.26 -28.30
CA ALA A 237 -2.55 44.89 -29.60
C ALA A 237 -4.02 45.33 -29.67
N ARG A 238 -4.23 46.59 -29.28
CA ARG A 238 -5.44 47.39 -29.40
C ARG A 238 -6.17 47.02 -30.69
N ARG A 239 -7.17 46.14 -30.56
CA ARG A 239 -8.14 45.81 -31.60
C ARG A 239 -8.93 47.10 -31.83
N ALA A 240 -8.47 47.90 -32.79
CA ALA A 240 -9.18 49.06 -33.28
C ALA A 240 -10.57 48.60 -33.72
N GLY A 241 -11.59 49.24 -33.14
CA GLY A 241 -12.97 48.81 -33.21
C GLY A 241 -13.49 48.73 -34.63
N ALA A 242 -14.27 47.68 -34.87
CA ALA A 242 -15.45 47.78 -35.71
C ALA A 242 -16.61 47.28 -34.84
N LEU A 243 -17.39 48.25 -34.41
CA LEU A 243 -18.53 48.19 -33.52
C LEU A 243 -19.72 47.68 -34.34
N THR A 244 -20.23 46.49 -34.02
CA THR A 244 -21.59 46.05 -34.37
C THR A 244 -22.13 45.18 -33.25
N GLU A 245 -22.76 45.84 -32.27
CA GLU A 245 -23.97 45.37 -31.60
C GLU A 245 -25.10 45.12 -32.62
N PRO A 246 -26.25 44.54 -32.25
CA PRO A 246 -26.53 43.46 -31.30
C PRO A 246 -27.57 42.46 -31.88
N THR A 247 -27.65 41.23 -31.36
CA THR A 247 -28.96 40.53 -31.30
C THR A 247 -28.97 39.56 -30.13
N GLU A 248 -29.52 40.08 -29.05
CA GLU A 248 -30.27 39.41 -28.01
C GLU A 248 -31.32 38.48 -28.64
N ASN A 249 -31.15 37.16 -28.47
CA ASN A 249 -32.15 36.10 -28.60
C ASN A 249 -31.58 34.96 -27.74
N GLY A 250 -32.12 34.55 -26.60
CA GLY A 250 -33.54 34.44 -26.29
C GLY A 250 -34.01 33.01 -26.54
N GLU A 251 -33.36 32.01 -25.92
CA GLU A 251 -33.91 30.64 -25.89
C GLU A 251 -33.53 29.93 -24.59
N SER A 252 -34.45 30.04 -23.64
CA SER A 252 -34.55 29.27 -22.42
C SER A 252 -34.91 27.82 -22.75
N HIS A 253 -33.92 26.93 -22.77
CA HIS A 253 -34.16 25.50 -22.92
C HIS A 253 -34.19 24.82 -21.55
N GLU A 254 -35.41 24.47 -21.12
CA GLU A 254 -35.73 23.68 -19.93
C GLU A 254 -35.64 22.17 -20.28
N PRO A 255 -34.77 21.35 -19.65
CA PRO A 255 -34.78 19.91 -19.86
C PRO A 255 -35.54 19.17 -18.75
N ASN A 256 -36.77 18.83 -19.13
CA ASN A 256 -37.65 17.73 -18.72
C ASN A 256 -37.01 16.63 -17.83
N THR A 257 -37.37 16.62 -16.54
CA THR A 257 -37.13 15.53 -15.60
C THR A 257 -38.12 14.38 -15.79
N GLY A 258 -37.76 13.42 -16.64
CA GLY A 258 -38.45 12.13 -16.76
C GLY A 258 -37.98 11.14 -15.66
N ARG A 259 -38.87 10.88 -14.71
CA ARG A 259 -38.76 9.91 -13.61
C ARG A 259 -39.20 8.53 -14.11
N VAL A 260 -38.34 7.52 -14.06
CA VAL A 260 -38.73 6.12 -14.33
C VAL A 260 -38.55 5.31 -13.05
N ILE A 261 -39.57 4.50 -12.78
CA ILE A 261 -39.87 3.67 -11.61
C ILE A 261 -38.95 2.46 -11.54
#